data_AF-A0A1Y2AK94-F1
#
_entry.id   AF-A0A1Y2AK94-F1
#
_cell.length_a   1.000
_cell.length_b   1.000
_cell.length_c   1.000
_cell.angle_alpha   90.00
_cell.angle_beta   90.00
_cell.angle_gamma   90.00
#
_symmetry.space_group_name_H-M   'P 1'
#
loop_
_entity.id
_entity.type
_entity.pdbx_description
1 polymer ?
#
loop_
_entity_poly.entity_id
_entity_poly.type
_entity_poly.pdbx_seq_one_letter_code
_entity_poly.pdbx_strand_id
1 'polypeptide(L)'
;MVNVDVPALAEAVRSSHQILLVPFQLAFSFYYLSTLFGSGLYPVGIVAGVFLLIAPGLMFLIITSQEKYMKSGDVRLARLREILEGMKMIKMRGQESYFTKVLSDVRQTQLKAVFGMLVGLFGFVFMVLVVPYGMMIGTFMVYGKVLKLIRYFFD
;
A
#
# COMPACT_ATOMS: atom_id res chain seq x y z
N MET A 1 9.88 10.58 21.64
CA MET A 1 9.05 9.38 21.81
C MET A 1 7.61 9.80 22.05
N VAL A 2 7.26 10.48 23.15
CA VAL A 2 5.88 10.99 23.43
C VAL A 2 5.20 11.72 22.26
N ASN A 3 5.89 12.58 21.51
CA ASN A 3 5.29 13.36 20.42
C ASN A 3 4.83 12.55 19.20
N VAL A 4 5.42 11.37 18.95
CA VAL A 4 5.05 10.51 17.81
C VAL A 4 4.18 9.34 18.26
N ASP A 5 4.41 8.86 19.48
CA ASP A 5 3.73 7.67 20.01
C ASP A 5 2.30 7.96 20.46
N VAL A 6 2.04 9.13 21.07
CA VAL A 6 0.70 9.50 21.56
C VAL A 6 -0.30 9.63 20.39
N PRO A 7 0.01 10.35 19.29
CA PRO A 7 -0.88 10.40 18.13
C PRO A 7 -1.09 9.03 17.46
N ALA A 8 -0.03 8.22 17.34
CA ALA A 8 -0.12 6.90 16.72
C ALA A 8 -1.03 5.95 17.52
N LEU A 9 -0.92 5.98 18.86
CA LEU A 9 -1.78 5.20 19.75
C LEU A 9 -3.25 5.68 19.67
N ALA A 10 -3.47 6.99 19.68
CA ALA A 10 -4.81 7.57 19.55
C ALA A 10 -5.48 7.13 18.23
N GLU A 11 -4.73 7.13 17.13
CA GLU A 11 -5.21 6.70 15.83
C GLU A 11 -5.48 5.18 15.79
N ALA A 12 -4.63 4.37 16.41
CA ALA A 12 -4.86 2.93 16.51
C ALA A 12 -6.15 2.60 17.28
N VAL A 13 -6.38 3.26 18.42
CA VAL A 13 -7.63 3.13 19.19
C VAL A 13 -8.82 3.59 18.36
N ARG A 14 -8.69 4.73 17.66
CA ARG A 14 -9.73 5.23 16.76
C ARG A 14 -10.06 4.24 15.65
N SER A 15 -9.09 3.58 15.04
CA SER A 15 -9.30 2.60 13.96
C SER A 15 -9.74 1.21 14.44
N SER A 16 -9.65 0.91 15.74
CA SER A 16 -9.88 -0.44 16.27
C SER A 16 -11.27 -0.99 15.98
N HIS A 17 -12.29 -0.12 16.01
CA HIS A 17 -13.67 -0.49 15.68
C HIS A 17 -13.85 -0.95 14.21
N GLN A 18 -13.00 -0.48 13.29
CA GLN A 18 -13.09 -0.82 11.87
C GLN A 18 -12.77 -2.30 11.62
N ILE A 19 -11.97 -2.93 12.48
CA ILE A 19 -11.62 -4.35 12.38
C ILE A 19 -12.86 -5.23 12.46
N LEU A 20 -13.87 -4.83 13.25
CA LEU A 20 -15.13 -5.55 13.39
C LEU A 20 -16.18 -5.08 12.37
N LEU A 21 -16.26 -3.79 12.09
CA LEU A 21 -17.27 -3.23 11.19
C LEU A 21 -17.03 -3.58 9.72
N VAL A 22 -15.79 -3.57 9.25
CA VAL A 22 -15.45 -3.86 7.85
C VAL A 22 -15.89 -5.26 7.40
N PRO A 23 -15.59 -6.37 8.13
CA PRO A 23 -16.05 -7.69 7.71
C PRO A 23 -17.58 -7.82 7.78
N PHE A 24 -18.22 -7.20 8.77
CA PHE A 24 -19.68 -7.18 8.87
C PHE A 24 -20.32 -6.43 7.68
N GLN A 25 -19.77 -5.27 7.33
CA GLN A 25 -20.22 -4.48 6.18
C GLN A 25 -20.02 -5.24 4.86
N LEU A 26 -18.88 -5.92 4.68
CA LEU A 26 -18.64 -6.77 3.51
C LEU A 26 -19.66 -7.91 3.42
N ALA A 27 -19.90 -8.63 4.52
CA ALA A 27 -20.87 -9.73 4.56
C ALA A 27 -22.29 -9.25 4.19
N PHE A 28 -22.74 -8.15 4.78
CA PHE A 28 -24.04 -7.54 4.46
C PHE A 28 -24.12 -7.08 2.99
N SER A 29 -23.05 -6.46 2.48
CA SER A 29 -23.00 -5.99 1.10
C SER A 29 -23.10 -7.14 0.11
N PHE A 30 -22.37 -8.24 0.33
CA PHE A 30 -22.43 -9.43 -0.51
C PHE A 30 -23.79 -10.14 -0.43
N TYR A 31 -24.39 -10.24 0.76
CA TYR A 31 -25.73 -10.81 0.94
C TYR A 31 -26.81 -10.01 0.20
N TYR A 32 -26.73 -8.67 0.28
CA TYR A 32 -27.67 -7.80 -0.42
C TYR A 32 -27.48 -7.89 -1.94
N LEU A 33 -26.23 -7.90 -2.42
CA LEU A 33 -25.93 -8.03 -3.84
C LEU A 33 -26.38 -9.38 -4.41
N SER A 34 -26.23 -10.49 -3.67
CA SER A 34 -26.68 -11.81 -4.13
C SER A 34 -28.19 -11.89 -4.23
N THR A 35 -28.92 -11.21 -3.35
CA THR A 35 -30.38 -11.13 -3.37
C THR A 35 -30.89 -10.32 -4.56
N LEU A 36 -30.21 -9.21 -4.91
CA LEU A 36 -30.63 -8.34 -6.02
C LEU A 36 -30.29 -8.89 -7.41
N PHE A 37 -29.07 -9.42 -7.59
CA PHE A 37 -28.52 -9.76 -8.91
C PHE A 37 -28.53 -11.26 -9.21
N GLY A 38 -28.83 -12.11 -8.21
CA GLY A 38 -28.83 -13.55 -8.35
C GLY A 38 -27.51 -14.10 -8.93
N SER A 39 -27.61 -14.92 -9.98
CA SER A 39 -26.46 -15.52 -10.68
C SER A 39 -25.62 -14.54 -11.50
N GLY A 40 -26.01 -13.25 -11.59
CA GLY A 40 -25.21 -12.21 -12.23
C GLY A 40 -24.02 -11.70 -11.40
N LEU A 41 -23.89 -12.14 -10.15
CA LEU A 41 -22.90 -11.64 -9.18
C LEU A 41 -21.46 -12.15 -9.40
N TYR A 42 -21.27 -13.23 -10.16
CA TYR A 42 -19.97 -13.89 -10.33
C TYR A 42 -18.78 -12.96 -10.69
N PRO A 43 -18.91 -11.98 -11.62
CA PRO A 43 -17.78 -11.11 -11.97
C PRO A 43 -17.38 -10.19 -10.83
N VAL A 44 -18.35 -9.66 -10.09
CA VAL A 44 -18.15 -8.75 -8.95
C VAL A 44 -17.46 -9.49 -7.80
N GLY A 45 -17.88 -10.73 -7.52
CA GLY A 45 -17.24 -11.58 -6.52
C GLY A 45 -15.79 -11.93 -6.86
N ILE A 46 -15.49 -12.21 -8.13
CA ILE A 46 -14.12 -12.51 -8.59
C ILE A 46 -13.21 -11.28 -8.44
N VAL A 47 -13.64 -10.11 -8.91
CA VAL A 47 -12.83 -8.88 -8.83
C VAL A 47 -12.59 -8.49 -7.37
N ALA A 48 -13.60 -8.58 -6.51
CA ALA A 48 -13.45 -8.32 -5.08
C ALA A 48 -12.53 -9.34 -4.38
N GLY A 49 -12.63 -10.63 -4.74
CA GLY A 49 -11.76 -11.68 -4.20
C GLY A 49 -10.29 -11.49 -4.60
N VAL A 50 -10.03 -11.11 -5.86
CA VAL A 50 -8.68 -10.78 -6.33
C VAL A 50 -8.11 -9.57 -5.58
N PHE A 51 -8.92 -8.53 -5.36
CA PHE A 51 -8.50 -7.37 -4.59
C PHE A 51 -8.13 -7.72 -3.15
N LEU A 52 -8.98 -8.51 -2.47
CA LEU A 52 -8.74 -8.95 -1.09
C LEU A 52 -7.49 -9.82 -0.93
N LEU A 53 -7.09 -10.57 -1.96
CA LEU A 53 -5.87 -11.37 -1.94
C LEU A 53 -4.60 -10.53 -2.17
N ILE A 54 -4.66 -9.53 -3.06
CA ILE A 54 -3.47 -8.75 -3.46
C ILE A 54 -3.19 -7.60 -2.48
N ALA A 55 -4.23 -6.94 -1.96
CA ALA A 55 -4.09 -5.76 -1.11
C ALA A 55 -3.21 -5.99 0.15
N PRO A 56 -3.32 -7.10 0.90
CA PRO A 56 -2.46 -7.37 2.04
C PRO A 56 -0.99 -7.55 1.67
N GLY A 57 -0.70 -8.15 0.50
CA GLY A 57 0.67 -8.33 0.01
C GLY A 57 1.36 -7.01 -0.32
N LEU A 58 0.62 -6.06 -0.92
CA LEU A 58 1.13 -4.71 -1.19
C LEU A 58 1.39 -3.93 0.11
N MET A 59 0.47 -4.04 1.07
CA MET A 59 0.64 -3.44 2.41
C MET A 59 1.89 -3.97 3.12
N PHE A 60 2.13 -5.29 3.06
CA PHE A 60 3.33 -5.89 3.63
C PHE A 60 4.63 -5.35 2.99
N LEU A 61 4.63 -5.15 1.67
CA LEU A 61 5.77 -4.57 0.96
C LEU A 61 6.05 -3.13 1.42
N ILE A 62 5.01 -2.33 1.64
CA ILE A 62 5.12 -0.95 2.15
C ILE A 62 5.75 -0.95 3.55
N ILE A 63 5.22 -1.76 4.48
CA ILE A 63 5.70 -1.82 5.87
C ILE A 63 7.16 -2.26 5.93
N THR A 64 7.52 -3.34 5.22
CA THR A 64 8.90 -3.84 5.18
C THR A 64 9.88 -2.84 4.56
N SER A 65 9.45 -2.08 3.56
CA SER A 65 10.26 -1.02 2.96
C SER A 65 10.41 0.19 3.89
N GLN A 66 9.35 0.54 4.62
CA GLN A 66 9.36 1.60 5.63
C GLN A 66 10.31 1.29 6.78
N GLU A 67 10.32 0.05 7.28
CA GLU A 67 11.26 -0.38 8.31
C GLU A 67 12.73 -0.26 7.84
N LYS A 68 13.01 -0.67 6.60
CA LYS A 68 14.36 -0.54 6.00
C LYS A 68 14.76 0.93 5.85
N TYR A 69 13.81 1.79 5.48
CA TYR A 69 14.03 3.23 5.41
C TYR A 69 14.37 3.82 6.78
N MET A 70 13.62 3.46 7.84
CA MET A 70 13.89 3.94 9.20
C MET A 70 15.26 3.48 9.71
N LYS A 71 15.59 2.19 9.56
CA LYS A 71 16.90 1.65 9.98
C LYS A 71 18.07 2.31 9.26
N SER A 72 17.96 2.51 7.94
CA SER A 72 18.99 3.23 7.18
C SER A 72 19.03 4.74 7.50
N GLY A 73 17.91 5.31 7.92
CA GLY A 73 17.79 6.65 8.51
C GLY A 73 18.68 6.84 9.73
N ASP A 74 18.56 5.92 10.69
CA ASP A 74 19.30 5.96 11.95
C ASP A 74 20.82 5.85 11.71
N VAL A 75 21.24 4.93 10.83
CA VAL A 75 22.65 4.78 10.45
C VAL A 75 23.20 6.07 9.86
N ARG A 76 22.45 6.73 8.96
CA ARG A 76 22.87 8.02 8.38
C ARG A 76 23.01 9.10 9.44
N LEU A 77 22.05 9.20 10.36
CA LEU A 77 22.07 10.21 11.42
C LEU A 77 23.24 9.98 12.39
N ALA A 78 23.54 8.73 12.73
CA ALA A 78 24.69 8.37 13.54
C ALA A 78 26.00 8.80 12.87
N ARG A 79 26.20 8.45 11.59
CA ARG A 79 27.39 8.84 10.81
C ARG A 79 27.52 10.35 10.64
N LEU A 80 26.41 11.05 10.41
CA LEU A 80 26.42 12.50 10.34
C LEU A 80 26.88 13.13 11.66
N ARG A 81 26.41 12.61 12.80
CA ARG A 81 26.86 13.10 14.12
C ARG A 81 28.37 12.92 14.30
N GLU A 82 28.89 11.72 14.02
CA GLU A 82 30.34 11.43 14.09
C GLU A 82 31.16 12.40 13.21
N ILE A 83 30.70 12.67 11.98
CA ILE A 83 31.36 13.57 11.04
C ILE A 83 31.32 15.02 11.52
N LEU A 84 30.17 15.47 12.06
CA LEU A 84 30.00 16.82 12.57
C LEU A 84 30.89 17.08 13.79
N GLU A 85 30.96 16.12 14.72
CA GLU A 85 31.84 16.19 15.89
C GLU A 85 33.32 16.19 15.48
N GLY A 86 33.69 15.42 14.45
CA GLY A 86 35.05 15.34 13.91
C GLY A 86 35.43 16.41 12.87
N MET A 87 34.56 17.38 12.57
CA MET A 87 34.67 18.22 11.36
C MET A 87 35.99 18.99 11.26
N LYS A 88 36.49 19.53 12.39
CA LYS A 88 37.77 20.26 12.42
C LYS A 88 38.93 19.36 11.97
N MET A 89 38.96 18.12 12.44
CA MET A 89 39.99 17.13 12.10
C MET A 89 39.90 16.73 10.62
N ILE A 90 38.69 16.55 10.09
CA ILE A 90 38.45 16.20 8.69
C ILE A 90 38.96 17.30 7.75
N LYS A 91 38.70 18.57 8.09
CA LYS A 91 39.19 19.73 7.32
C LYS A 91 40.71 19.84 7.36
N MET A 92 41.31 19.69 8.55
CA MET A 92 42.77 19.72 8.70
C MET A 92 43.48 18.60 7.92
N ARG A 93 42.81 17.48 7.68
CA ARG A 93 43.32 16.36 6.89
C ARG A 93 43.00 16.44 5.39
N GLY A 94 42.16 17.38 4.95
CA GLY A 94 41.73 17.49 3.55
C GLY A 94 40.95 16.29 3.01
N GLN A 95 40.36 15.46 3.88
CA GLN A 95 39.70 14.19 3.50
C GLN A 95 38.20 14.33 3.21
N GLU A 96 37.71 15.52 2.86
CA GLU A 96 36.28 15.80 2.69
C GLU A 96 35.63 14.88 1.65
N SER A 97 36.28 14.68 0.50
CA SER A 97 35.75 13.84 -0.59
C SER A 97 35.50 12.40 -0.17
N TYR A 98 36.32 11.83 0.72
CA TYR A 98 36.13 10.47 1.22
C TYR A 98 34.85 10.37 2.05
N PHE A 99 34.64 11.29 2.99
CA PHE A 99 33.44 11.32 3.84
C PHE A 99 32.18 11.62 3.02
N THR A 100 32.26 12.47 2.00
CA THR A 100 31.15 12.71 1.07
C THR A 100 30.75 11.45 0.32
N LYS A 101 31.72 10.63 -0.12
CA LYS A 101 31.45 9.36 -0.79
C LYS A 101 30.75 8.36 0.14
N VAL A 102 31.26 8.19 1.36
CA VAL A 102 30.63 7.33 2.38
C VAL A 102 29.18 7.75 2.65
N LEU A 103 28.93 9.05 2.76
CA LEU A 103 27.58 9.57 2.98
C LEU A 103 26.65 9.36 1.78
N SER A 104 27.18 9.49 0.56
CA SER A 104 26.48 9.19 -0.69
C SER A 104 26.07 7.71 -0.77
N ASP A 105 26.94 6.78 -0.39
CA ASP A 105 26.65 5.35 -0.42
C ASP A 105 25.52 4.97 0.56
N VAL A 106 25.53 5.56 1.76
CA VAL A 106 24.42 5.42 2.73
C VAL A 106 23.12 6.01 2.16
N ARG A 107 23.20 7.16 1.48
CA ARG A 107 22.04 7.80 0.83
C ARG A 107 21.47 6.96 -0.31
N GLN A 108 22.30 6.31 -1.12
CA GLN A 108 21.82 5.41 -2.18
C GLN A 108 21.02 4.23 -1.60
N THR A 109 21.46 3.69 -0.47
CA THR A 109 20.74 2.62 0.23
C THR A 109 19.37 3.08 0.71
N GLN A 110 19.27 4.30 1.26
CA GLN A 110 17.98 4.91 1.62
C GLN A 110 17.07 5.11 0.41
N LEU A 111 17.60 5.62 -0.71
CA LEU A 111 16.82 5.86 -1.92
C LEU A 111 16.24 4.56 -2.49
N LYS A 112 16.96 3.44 -2.43
CA LYS A 112 16.43 2.12 -2.82
C LYS A 112 15.25 1.70 -1.92
N ALA A 113 15.33 1.93 -0.61
CA ALA A 113 14.22 1.62 0.31
C ALA A 113 12.99 2.50 0.04
N VAL A 114 13.19 3.79 -0.22
CA VAL A 114 12.11 4.72 -0.60
C VAL A 114 11.47 4.32 -1.93
N PHE A 115 12.27 3.90 -2.91
CA PHE A 115 11.75 3.42 -4.18
C PHE A 115 10.84 2.20 -4.00
N GLY A 116 11.25 1.22 -3.17
CA GLY A 116 10.41 0.08 -2.83
C GLY A 116 9.08 0.48 -2.17
N MET A 117 9.13 1.44 -1.24
CA MET A 117 7.92 2.00 -0.60
C MET A 117 7.00 2.68 -1.62
N LEU A 118 7.54 3.49 -2.53
CA LEU A 118 6.78 4.18 -3.58
C LEU A 118 6.11 3.18 -4.53
N VAL A 119 6.82 2.14 -4.95
CA VAL A 119 6.26 1.08 -5.81
C VAL A 119 5.09 0.39 -5.12
N GLY A 120 5.22 0.06 -3.83
CA GLY A 120 4.12 -0.51 -3.04
C GLY A 120 2.91 0.43 -2.95
N LEU A 121 3.15 1.72 -2.67
CA LEU A 121 2.10 2.74 -2.57
C LEU A 121 1.37 2.94 -3.90
N PHE A 122 2.11 3.16 -4.99
CA PHE A 122 1.52 3.35 -6.32
C PHE A 122 0.76 2.10 -6.76
N GLY A 123 1.28 0.90 -6.49
CA GLY A 123 0.58 -0.35 -6.77
C GLY A 123 -0.75 -0.47 -6.01
N PHE A 124 -0.78 -0.07 -4.74
CA PHE A 124 -1.99 -0.09 -3.93
C PHE A 124 -3.03 0.92 -4.43
N VAL A 125 -2.63 2.17 -4.66
CA VAL A 125 -3.52 3.23 -5.17
C VAL A 125 -4.07 2.85 -6.54
N PHE A 126 -3.23 2.31 -7.42
CA PHE A 126 -3.66 1.83 -8.73
C PHE A 126 -4.73 0.75 -8.63
N MET A 127 -4.55 -0.24 -7.75
CA MET A 127 -5.55 -1.29 -7.53
C MET A 127 -6.88 -0.73 -7.04
N VAL A 128 -6.86 0.19 -6.06
CA VAL A 128 -8.08 0.83 -5.54
C VAL A 128 -8.83 1.59 -6.64
N LEU A 129 -8.10 2.23 -7.57
CA LEU A 129 -8.70 2.96 -8.68
C LEU A 129 -9.25 2.03 -9.78
N VAL A 130 -8.58 0.93 -10.09
CA VAL A 130 -8.95 0.04 -11.21
C VAL A 130 -10.09 -0.92 -10.85
N VAL A 131 -10.19 -1.35 -9.59
CA VAL A 131 -11.20 -2.33 -9.14
C VAL A 131 -12.64 -1.92 -9.48
N PRO A 132 -13.11 -0.69 -9.22
CA PRO A 132 -14.46 -0.25 -9.57
C PRO A 132 -14.75 -0.33 -11.08
N TYR A 133 -13.78 0.03 -11.92
CA TYR A 133 -13.94 -0.06 -13.37
C TYR A 133 -14.03 -1.52 -13.84
N GLY A 134 -13.23 -2.41 -13.24
CA GLY A 134 -13.32 -3.85 -13.49
C GLY A 134 -14.70 -4.41 -13.12
N MET A 135 -15.26 -3.97 -11.98
CA MET A 135 -16.60 -4.37 -11.53
C MET A 135 -17.70 -3.89 -12.48
N MET A 136 -17.60 -2.65 -12.99
CA MET A 136 -18.54 -2.11 -13.98
C MET A 136 -18.53 -2.93 -15.27
N ILE A 137 -17.35 -3.17 -15.84
CA ILE A 137 -17.18 -3.96 -17.08
C ILE A 137 -17.75 -5.37 -16.90
N GLY A 138 -17.43 -6.03 -15.77
CA GLY A 138 -17.92 -7.37 -15.46
C GLY A 138 -19.45 -7.43 -15.41
N THR A 139 -20.07 -6.43 -14.78
CA THR A 139 -21.53 -6.31 -14.69
C THR A 139 -22.17 -6.13 -16.07
N PHE A 140 -21.63 -5.24 -16.91
CA PHE A 140 -22.12 -5.05 -18.28
C PHE A 140 -22.03 -6.33 -19.12
N MET A 141 -20.95 -7.10 -18.98
CA MET A 141 -20.76 -8.33 -19.75
C MET A 141 -21.79 -9.41 -19.41
N VAL A 142 -22.17 -9.52 -18.13
CA VAL A 142 -23.22 -10.43 -17.68
C VAL A 142 -24.59 -10.02 -18.23
N TYR A 143 -24.95 -8.74 -18.10
CA TYR A 143 -26.22 -8.25 -18.63
C TYR A 143 -26.33 -8.41 -20.15
N GLY A 144 -25.23 -8.20 -20.89
CA GLY A 144 -25.19 -8.44 -22.33
C GLY A 144 -25.44 -9.91 -22.72
N LYS A 145 -24.95 -10.87 -21.92
CA LYS A 145 -25.22 -12.31 -22.14
C LYS A 145 -26.66 -12.68 -21.82
N VAL A 146 -27.20 -12.16 -20.71
CA VAL A 146 -28.61 -12.39 -20.31
C VAL A 146 -29.57 -11.86 -21.37
N LEU A 147 -29.31 -10.66 -21.92
CA LEU A 147 -30.16 -10.06 -22.95
C LEU A 147 -30.16 -10.87 -24.26
N LYS A 148 -29.00 -11.41 -24.66
CA LYS A 148 -28.90 -12.28 -25.84
C LYS A 148 -29.66 -13.60 -25.66
N LEU A 149 -29.64 -14.16 -24.44
CA LEU A 149 -30.35 -15.40 -24.12
C LEU A 149 -31.88 -15.20 -24.23
N ILE A 150 -32.39 -14.07 -23.74
CA ILE A 150 -33.82 -13.73 -23.83
C ILE A 150 -34.26 -13.55 -25.28
N ARG A 151 -33.43 -12.92 -26.13
CA ARG A 151 -33.75 -12.75 -27.55
C ARG A 151 -33.85 -14.09 -28.29
N TYR A 152 -32.98 -15.05 -28.01
CA TYR A 152 -33.01 -16.40 -28.59
C TYR A 152 -34.23 -17.24 -28.17
N PHE A 153 -34.94 -16.86 -27.11
CA PHE A 153 -36.15 -17.55 -26.65
C PHE A 153 -37.43 -16.96 -27.26
N PHE A 154 -37.34 -15.78 -27.89
CA PHE A 154 -38.48 -15.05 -28.45
C PHE A 154 -38.51 -15.07 -30.00
N ASP A 155 -37.47 -15.60 -30.64
CA ASP A 155 -37.40 -15.96 -32.07
C ASP A 155 -37.63 -17.48 -32.23
#